data_AF-A0A2S9RSK4-F1
#
_entry.id   AF-A0A2S9RSK4-F1
#
_cell.length_a   1.000
_cell.length_b   1.000
_cell.length_c   1.000
_cell.angle_alpha   90.00
_cell.angle_beta   90.00
_cell.angle_gamma   90.00
#
_symmetry.space_group_name_H-M   'P 1'
#
loop_
_entity.id
_entity.type
_entity.pdbx_description
1 polymer ?
#
loop_
_entity_poly.entity_id
_entity_poly.type
_entity_poly.pdbx_seq_one_letter_code
_entity_poly.pdbx_strand_id
1 'polypeptide(L)'
;MSDLSTRLKTLLEEKGLSMNAFSKMVGVSQPAISDIVSGKTRSPKNIVEIATALGVDVNWLKTGEGEPIAQGSIISSLVSTDSDEHHRFRVDYLDVQAAAGHSGIENADYPEVIQSIYFSKEGLLEIVGKSTNDGISLINVPTDSMVPTINKGDIVFVDTKVNYYTGEGVYFFLLNGGAYIKRLMKLPTGVYRAISDNSVYPDFDISDELFDTAVIIGKFIKVLPINPKDL
;
A
#
# COMPACT_ATOMS: atom_id res chain seq x y z
N MET A 1 27.63 18.36 -0.38
CA MET A 1 26.16 18.35 -0.49
C MET A 1 25.73 19.59 -1.24
N SER A 2 24.80 19.47 -2.18
CA SER A 2 24.16 20.64 -2.79
C SER A 2 23.40 21.42 -1.71
N ASP A 3 23.21 22.72 -1.88
CA ASP A 3 22.39 23.54 -0.98
C ASP A 3 20.94 23.64 -1.49
N LEU A 4 20.05 24.23 -0.69
CA LEU A 4 18.63 24.42 -1.03
C LEU A 4 18.47 25.15 -2.38
N SER A 5 19.27 26.20 -2.63
CA SER A 5 19.24 26.94 -3.89
C SER A 5 19.52 26.04 -5.08
N THR A 6 20.55 25.20 -4.99
CA THR A 6 20.94 24.28 -6.05
C THR A 6 19.83 23.25 -6.32
N ARG A 7 19.30 22.61 -5.27
CA ARG A 7 18.20 21.62 -5.42
C ARG A 7 16.95 22.24 -6.03
N LEU A 8 16.51 23.40 -5.54
CA LEU A 8 15.33 24.08 -6.08
C LEU A 8 15.54 24.45 -7.55
N LYS A 9 16.72 24.97 -7.90
CA LYS A 9 17.04 25.32 -9.28
C LYS A 9 16.97 24.11 -10.21
N THR A 10 17.60 22.99 -9.82
CA THR A 10 17.59 21.75 -10.60
C THR A 10 16.17 21.23 -10.81
N LEU A 11 15.32 21.20 -9.77
CA LEU A 11 13.94 20.75 -9.89
C LEU A 11 13.10 21.60 -10.85
N LEU A 12 13.31 22.92 -10.84
CA LEU A 12 12.62 23.82 -11.77
C LEU A 12 13.07 23.58 -13.22
N GLU A 13 14.36 23.34 -13.45
CA GLU A 13 14.91 23.01 -14.76
C GLU A 13 14.38 21.66 -15.27
N GLU A 14 14.41 20.62 -14.42
CA GLU A 14 13.90 19.28 -14.75
C GLU A 14 12.40 19.29 -15.10
N LYS A 15 11.60 20.08 -14.37
CA LYS A 15 10.15 20.21 -14.62
C LYS A 15 9.82 21.25 -15.70
N GLY A 16 10.81 21.90 -16.31
CA GLY A 16 10.59 22.95 -17.32
C GLY A 16 9.81 24.17 -16.80
N LEU A 17 9.87 24.45 -15.50
CA LEU A 17 9.09 25.51 -14.84
C LEU A 17 9.89 26.81 -14.75
N SER A 18 9.32 27.90 -15.26
CA SER A 18 9.86 29.24 -15.00
C SER A 18 9.59 29.68 -13.56
N MET A 19 10.47 30.50 -12.98
CA MET A 19 10.26 31.05 -11.63
C MET A 19 8.92 31.80 -11.49
N ASN A 20 8.46 32.46 -12.56
CA ASN A 20 7.18 33.17 -12.56
C ASN A 20 6.00 32.17 -12.51
N ALA A 21 6.00 31.17 -13.38
CA ALA A 21 4.97 30.13 -13.39
C ALA A 21 4.92 29.38 -12.05
N PHE A 22 6.08 28.99 -11.52
CA PHE A 22 6.18 28.31 -10.22
C PHE A 22 5.71 29.20 -9.07
N SER A 23 6.04 30.50 -9.08
CA SER A 23 5.58 31.43 -8.03
C SER A 23 4.06 31.51 -7.94
N LYS A 24 3.37 31.49 -9.10
CA LYS A 24 1.90 31.46 -9.16
C LYS A 24 1.34 30.15 -8.63
N MET A 25 1.99 29.02 -8.94
CA MET A 25 1.59 27.69 -8.49
C MET A 25 1.68 27.53 -6.97
N VAL A 26 2.73 28.11 -6.35
CA VAL A 26 2.93 28.08 -4.90
C VAL A 26 2.11 29.15 -4.17
N GLY A 27 1.68 30.21 -4.87
CA GLY A 27 0.96 31.34 -4.26
C GLY A 27 1.87 32.37 -3.58
N VAL A 28 3.11 32.53 -4.08
CA VAL A 28 4.09 33.50 -3.55
C VAL A 28 4.58 34.45 -4.65
N SER A 29 5.30 35.51 -4.25
CA SER A 29 5.87 36.45 -5.23
C SER A 29 7.06 35.83 -5.99
N GLN A 30 7.20 36.15 -7.28
CA GLN A 30 8.35 35.72 -8.08
C GLN A 30 9.71 36.16 -7.51
N PRO A 31 9.87 37.38 -6.93
CA PRO A 31 11.10 37.76 -6.25
C PRO A 31 11.44 36.85 -5.06
N ALA A 32 10.45 36.34 -4.32
CA ALA A 32 10.71 35.41 -3.23
C ALA A 32 11.32 34.09 -3.73
N ILE A 33 10.80 33.53 -4.83
CA ILE A 33 11.39 32.36 -5.48
C ILE A 33 12.81 32.67 -5.98
N SER A 34 13.01 33.83 -6.61
CA SER A 34 14.32 34.29 -7.09
C SER A 34 15.35 34.42 -5.96
N ASP A 35 14.96 34.94 -4.81
CA ASP A 35 15.83 35.08 -3.64
C ASP A 35 16.23 33.71 -3.06
N ILE A 36 15.39 32.68 -3.17
CA ILE A 36 15.74 31.31 -2.77
C ILE A 36 16.68 30.68 -3.80
N VAL A 37 16.35 30.76 -5.09
CA VAL A 37 17.17 30.18 -6.18
C VAL A 37 18.58 30.78 -6.23
N SER A 38 18.71 32.07 -5.92
CA SER A 38 20.02 32.76 -5.83
C SER A 38 20.79 32.50 -4.53
N GLY A 39 20.21 31.78 -3.57
CA GLY A 39 20.82 31.45 -2.28
C GLY A 39 20.81 32.58 -1.25
N LYS A 40 20.17 33.71 -1.56
CA LYS A 40 19.99 34.84 -0.62
C LYS A 40 19.07 34.46 0.54
N THR A 41 18.03 33.68 0.28
CA THR A 41 17.16 33.09 1.30
C THR A 41 17.46 31.60 1.47
N ARG A 42 18.03 31.22 2.62
CA ARG A 42 18.39 29.82 2.93
C ARG A 42 17.32 29.04 3.70
N SER A 43 16.39 29.76 4.33
CA SER A 43 15.31 29.19 5.15
C SER A 43 13.99 29.88 4.83
N PRO A 44 13.35 29.60 3.69
CA PRO A 44 12.10 30.23 3.31
C PRO A 44 10.94 29.79 4.21
N LYS A 45 10.02 30.70 4.50
CA LYS A 45 8.82 30.41 5.32
C LYS A 45 7.86 29.46 4.62
N ASN A 46 7.85 29.47 3.29
CA ASN A 46 6.95 28.68 2.44
C ASN A 46 7.59 27.36 1.95
N ILE A 47 8.55 26.80 2.69
CA ILE A 47 9.29 25.60 2.25
C ILE A 47 8.38 24.39 2.07
N VAL A 48 7.31 24.30 2.86
CA VAL A 48 6.34 23.20 2.80
C VAL A 48 5.54 23.31 1.50
N GLU A 49 4.98 24.48 1.21
CA GLU A 49 4.20 24.74 0.00
C GLU A 49 5.04 24.57 -1.26
N ILE A 50 6.30 24.99 -1.23
CA ILE A 50 7.27 24.74 -2.32
C ILE A 50 7.49 23.24 -2.51
N ALA A 51 7.73 22.48 -1.42
CA ALA A 51 7.97 21.05 -1.48
C ALA A 51 6.74 20.29 -2.02
N THR A 52 5.54 20.62 -1.50
CA THR A 52 4.26 20.07 -1.97
C THR A 52 4.04 20.35 -3.46
N ALA A 53 4.24 21.59 -3.90
CA ALA A 53 4.06 21.97 -5.31
C ALA A 53 5.04 21.24 -6.24
N LEU A 54 6.23 20.88 -5.75
CA LEU A 54 7.23 20.13 -6.51
C LEU A 54 7.06 18.60 -6.40
N GLY A 55 6.23 18.11 -5.49
CA GLY A 55 6.06 16.68 -5.20
C GLY A 55 7.25 16.05 -4.49
N VAL A 56 8.01 16.83 -3.73
CA VAL A 56 9.24 16.39 -3.06
C VAL A 56 9.11 16.39 -1.54
N ASP A 57 9.92 15.58 -0.86
CA ASP A 57 10.00 15.60 0.60
C ASP A 57 10.59 16.94 1.09
N VAL A 58 9.96 17.50 2.12
CA VAL A 58 10.35 18.81 2.66
C VAL A 58 11.69 18.76 3.40
N ASN A 59 12.00 17.63 4.07
CA ASN A 59 13.26 17.47 4.77
C ASN A 59 14.40 17.35 3.75
N TRP A 60 14.26 16.50 2.74
CA TRP A 60 15.24 16.41 1.66
C TRP A 60 15.43 17.74 0.94
N LEU A 61 14.36 18.46 0.60
CA LEU A 61 14.51 19.75 -0.08
C LEU A 61 15.32 20.74 0.79
N LYS A 62 15.07 20.76 2.10
CA LYS A 62 15.74 21.65 3.05
C LYS A 62 17.18 21.25 3.35
N THR A 63 17.45 19.99 3.67
CA THR A 63 18.74 19.53 4.19
C THR A 63 19.57 18.75 3.17
N GLY A 64 18.91 18.11 2.20
CA GLY A 64 19.50 17.14 1.28
C GLY A 64 19.61 15.73 1.87
N GLU A 65 19.02 15.49 3.05
CA GLU A 65 19.00 14.18 3.71
C GLU A 65 17.69 13.45 3.40
N GLY A 66 17.77 12.15 3.10
CA GLY A 66 16.62 11.33 2.71
C GLY A 66 16.44 11.26 1.19
N GLU A 67 15.26 10.82 0.76
CA GLU A 67 14.90 10.71 -0.66
C GLU A 67 14.14 11.96 -1.15
N PRO A 68 14.34 12.39 -2.40
CA PRO A 68 13.70 13.57 -2.95
C PRO A 68 12.19 13.44 -3.07
N ILE A 69 11.66 12.26 -3.32
CA ILE A 69 10.24 12.10 -3.61
C ILE A 69 9.46 11.96 -2.29
N ALA A 70 8.38 12.72 -2.13
CA ALA A 70 7.50 12.56 -0.99
C ALA A 70 6.85 11.16 -1.04
N GLN A 71 6.79 10.46 0.09
CA GLN A 71 6.24 9.10 0.16
C GLN A 71 4.84 8.97 -0.49
N GLY A 72 3.98 9.98 -0.29
CA GLY A 72 2.66 10.04 -0.92
C GLY A 72 2.68 10.27 -2.43
N SER A 73 3.67 11.02 -2.95
CA SER A 73 3.85 11.23 -4.39
C SER A 73 4.42 10.00 -5.10
N ILE A 74 5.20 9.17 -4.40
CA ILE A 74 5.63 7.86 -4.91
C ILE A 74 4.39 6.99 -5.08
N ILE A 75 3.57 6.88 -4.03
CA ILE A 75 2.38 6.06 -4.03
C ILE A 75 1.41 6.46 -5.14
N SER A 76 1.11 7.75 -5.33
CA SER A 76 0.21 8.21 -6.41
C SER A 76 0.72 7.96 -7.83
N SER A 77 2.03 7.70 -7.99
CA SER A 77 2.64 7.32 -9.28
C SER A 77 2.68 5.81 -9.52
N LEU A 78 2.48 5.03 -8.45
CA LEU A 78 2.48 3.58 -8.48
C LEU A 78 1.05 3.01 -8.51
N VAL A 79 0.12 3.71 -7.87
CA VAL A 79 -1.29 3.33 -7.74
C VAL A 79 -2.25 4.48 -7.97
N SER A 80 -3.43 4.16 -8.51
CA SER A 80 -4.55 5.06 -8.72
C SER A 80 -5.88 4.33 -8.46
N THR A 81 -6.93 5.06 -8.08
CA THR A 81 -8.30 4.54 -7.98
C THR A 81 -9.01 4.52 -9.34
N ASP A 82 -8.53 5.32 -10.30
CA ASP A 82 -8.99 5.38 -11.68
C ASP A 82 -7.94 4.82 -12.65
N SER A 83 -8.40 4.28 -13.78
CA SER A 83 -7.49 3.87 -14.86
C SER A 83 -6.95 5.07 -15.64
N ASP A 84 -5.67 5.05 -15.97
CA ASP A 84 -5.05 6.00 -16.89
C ASP A 84 -4.02 5.32 -17.81
N GLU A 85 -3.28 6.11 -18.61
CA GLU A 85 -2.28 5.57 -19.53
C GLU A 85 -1.15 4.78 -18.83
N HIS A 86 -0.85 5.13 -17.58
CA HIS A 86 0.23 4.56 -16.77
C HIS A 86 -0.30 3.47 -15.82
N HIS A 87 -1.51 3.61 -15.28
CA HIS A 87 -2.16 2.71 -14.33
C HIS A 87 -3.16 1.76 -15.02
N ARG A 88 -2.64 0.69 -15.62
CA ARG A 88 -3.44 -0.25 -16.45
C ARG A 88 -3.70 -1.60 -15.79
N PHE A 89 -3.00 -1.92 -14.70
CA PHE A 89 -3.13 -3.19 -14.02
C PHE A 89 -4.17 -3.09 -12.91
N ARG A 90 -5.41 -3.45 -13.22
CA ARG A 90 -6.51 -3.42 -12.26
C ARG A 90 -6.42 -4.60 -11.29
N VAL A 91 -6.52 -4.34 -10.00
CA VAL A 91 -6.67 -5.33 -8.94
C VAL A 91 -7.99 -5.07 -8.24
N ASP A 92 -8.88 -6.05 -8.25
CA ASP A 92 -10.22 -5.94 -7.70
C ASP A 92 -10.29 -6.42 -6.26
N TYR A 93 -11.24 -5.85 -5.52
CA TYR A 93 -11.68 -6.38 -4.24
C TYR A 93 -12.27 -7.78 -4.43
N LEU A 94 -11.88 -8.68 -3.54
CA LEU A 94 -12.32 -10.05 -3.58
C LEU A 94 -13.73 -10.17 -3.01
N ASP A 95 -14.67 -10.58 -3.84
CA ASP A 95 -15.95 -11.10 -3.36
C ASP A 95 -15.72 -12.46 -2.71
N VAL A 96 -15.65 -12.45 -1.37
CA VAL A 96 -15.40 -13.64 -0.56
C VAL A 96 -16.53 -14.67 -0.70
N GLN A 97 -17.78 -14.23 -0.85
CA GLN A 97 -18.93 -15.13 -1.00
C GLN A 97 -18.85 -15.86 -2.36
N ALA A 98 -18.55 -15.12 -3.43
CA ALA A 98 -18.33 -15.70 -4.76
C ALA A 98 -17.13 -16.66 -4.78
N ALA A 99 -16.01 -16.27 -4.15
CA ALA A 99 -14.81 -17.11 -4.08
C ALA A 99 -15.03 -18.42 -3.29
N ALA A 100 -15.90 -18.38 -2.28
CA ALA A 100 -16.28 -19.55 -1.48
C ALA A 100 -17.27 -20.48 -2.17
N GLY A 101 -18.03 -19.98 -3.16
CA GLY A 101 -19.17 -20.68 -3.73
C GLY A 101 -20.32 -20.93 -2.74
N HIS A 102 -20.35 -20.22 -1.60
CA HIS A 102 -21.32 -20.39 -0.52
C HIS A 102 -21.86 -19.03 -0.08
N SER A 103 -23.09 -19.02 0.45
CA SER A 103 -23.72 -17.83 1.03
C SER A 103 -23.75 -17.93 2.56
N GLY A 104 -23.67 -16.79 3.25
CA GLY A 104 -23.80 -16.72 4.70
C GLY A 104 -22.49 -16.89 5.48
N ILE A 105 -21.35 -16.55 4.88
CA ILE A 105 -20.06 -16.55 5.58
C ILE A 105 -20.10 -15.55 6.75
N GLU A 106 -19.82 -16.03 7.96
CA GLU A 106 -19.67 -15.18 9.13
C GLU A 106 -18.44 -14.29 8.97
N ASN A 107 -18.59 -13.00 9.29
CA ASN A 107 -17.53 -12.00 9.12
C ASN A 107 -17.16 -11.74 7.65
N ALA A 108 -18.12 -11.78 6.72
CA ALA A 108 -17.91 -11.33 5.33
C ALA A 108 -18.44 -9.91 5.06
N ASP A 109 -19.35 -9.40 5.88
CA ASP A 109 -20.00 -8.11 5.67
C ASP A 109 -19.15 -6.96 6.23
N TYR A 110 -18.33 -6.37 5.37
CA TYR A 110 -17.61 -5.14 5.68
C TYR A 110 -17.77 -4.12 4.57
N PRO A 111 -17.88 -2.82 4.89
CA PRO A 111 -17.94 -1.79 3.88
C PRO A 111 -16.67 -1.83 3.02
N GLU A 112 -16.85 -2.10 1.73
CA GLU A 112 -15.83 -2.00 0.70
C GLU A 112 -15.48 -0.53 0.52
N VAL A 113 -14.45 -0.04 1.21
CA VAL A 113 -14.01 1.35 1.05
C VAL A 113 -13.44 1.57 -0.36
N ILE A 114 -12.78 0.55 -0.92
CA ILE A 114 -12.17 0.57 -2.25
C ILE A 114 -12.53 -0.72 -2.99
N GLN A 115 -13.17 -0.58 -4.15
CA GLN A 115 -13.56 -1.73 -5.01
C GLN A 115 -12.42 -2.21 -5.91
N SER A 116 -11.52 -1.32 -6.30
CA SER A 116 -10.39 -1.67 -7.15
C SER A 116 -9.26 -0.65 -7.03
N ILE A 117 -8.03 -1.10 -7.29
CA ILE A 117 -6.85 -0.25 -7.41
C ILE A 117 -6.17 -0.56 -8.74
N TYR A 118 -5.77 0.48 -9.46
CA TYR A 118 -5.01 0.38 -10.70
C TYR A 118 -3.54 0.63 -10.41
N PHE A 119 -2.68 -0.27 -10.87
CA PHE A 119 -1.23 -0.18 -10.72
C PHE A 119 -0.57 0.22 -12.03
N SER A 120 0.52 0.98 -11.92
CA SER A 120 1.54 1.00 -12.95
C SER A 120 2.31 -0.33 -12.96
N LYS A 121 3.07 -0.60 -14.01
CA LYS A 121 3.88 -1.83 -14.08
C LYS A 121 4.90 -1.87 -12.95
N GLU A 122 5.52 -0.72 -12.70
CA GLU A 122 6.50 -0.47 -11.65
C GLU A 122 5.84 -0.64 -10.28
N GLY A 123 4.65 -0.05 -10.08
CA GLY A 123 3.89 -0.18 -8.85
C GLY A 123 3.55 -1.61 -8.50
N LEU A 124 3.14 -2.41 -9.48
CA LEU A 124 2.82 -3.81 -9.26
C LEU A 124 4.04 -4.63 -8.81
N LEU A 125 5.19 -4.36 -9.42
CA LEU A 125 6.44 -5.03 -9.07
C LEU A 125 6.95 -4.57 -7.70
N GLU A 126 6.90 -3.27 -7.41
CA GLU A 126 7.45 -2.70 -6.18
C GLU A 126 6.59 -3.02 -4.94
N ILE A 127 5.27 -2.91 -5.09
CA ILE A 127 4.31 -3.06 -3.99
C ILE A 127 3.95 -4.54 -3.81
N VAL A 128 3.59 -5.21 -4.90
CA VAL A 128 3.05 -6.58 -4.86
C VAL A 128 4.14 -7.62 -5.17
N GLY A 129 5.27 -7.23 -5.76
CA GLY A 129 6.34 -8.18 -6.11
C GLY A 129 6.03 -9.03 -7.33
N LYS A 130 5.02 -8.67 -8.14
CA LYS A 130 4.58 -9.43 -9.31
C LYS A 130 4.63 -8.60 -10.59
N SER A 131 4.91 -9.26 -11.71
CA SER A 131 4.97 -8.63 -13.03
C SER A 131 3.62 -8.54 -13.75
N THR A 132 2.60 -9.25 -13.25
CA THR A 132 1.22 -9.26 -13.77
C THR A 132 0.23 -9.25 -12.60
N ASN A 133 -0.98 -8.74 -12.82
CA ASN A 133 -2.07 -8.67 -11.84
C ASN A 133 -2.88 -9.97 -11.73
N ASP A 134 -2.45 -10.99 -12.45
CA ASP A 134 -3.13 -12.27 -12.56
C ASP A 134 -3.08 -13.04 -11.22
N GLY A 135 -4.25 -13.36 -10.69
CA GLY A 135 -4.40 -14.02 -9.40
C GLY A 135 -4.17 -13.12 -8.18
N ILE A 136 -4.21 -11.79 -8.34
CA ILE A 136 -4.08 -10.86 -7.22
C ILE A 136 -5.47 -10.29 -6.90
N SER A 137 -5.83 -10.26 -5.63
CA SER A 137 -7.06 -9.61 -5.17
C SER A 137 -6.85 -8.83 -3.89
N LEU A 138 -7.68 -7.81 -3.68
CA LEU A 138 -7.72 -7.03 -2.44
C LEU A 138 -8.65 -7.70 -1.45
N ILE A 139 -8.27 -7.72 -0.18
CA ILE A 139 -9.18 -8.01 0.93
C ILE A 139 -9.05 -6.92 1.98
N ASN A 140 -10.14 -6.67 2.73
CA ASN A 140 -10.10 -5.84 3.92
C ASN A 140 -9.95 -6.73 5.15
N VAL A 141 -9.05 -6.34 6.06
CA VAL A 141 -8.87 -7.04 7.34
C VAL A 141 -9.47 -6.20 8.47
N PRO A 142 -10.64 -6.58 8.99
CA PRO A 142 -11.38 -5.81 9.99
C PRO A 142 -10.86 -6.01 11.41
N THR A 143 -9.95 -6.96 11.60
CA THR A 143 -9.41 -7.35 12.90
C THR A 143 -7.98 -6.89 13.04
N ASP A 144 -7.54 -6.63 14.27
CA ASP A 144 -6.16 -6.35 14.65
C ASP A 144 -5.40 -7.63 15.06
N SER A 145 -5.98 -8.81 14.81
CA SER A 145 -5.41 -10.10 15.24
C SER A 145 -4.08 -10.46 14.56
N MET A 146 -3.74 -9.73 13.50
CA MET A 146 -2.50 -9.89 12.75
C MET A 146 -1.53 -8.72 12.93
N VAL A 147 -1.79 -7.78 13.85
CA VAL A 147 -0.83 -6.71 14.22
C VAL A 147 0.42 -7.35 14.83
N PRO A 148 1.65 -6.96 14.42
CA PRO A 148 2.00 -5.81 13.59
C PRO A 148 2.10 -6.08 12.08
N THR A 149 1.84 -7.31 11.64
CA THR A 149 1.98 -7.71 10.22
C THR A 149 0.89 -7.10 9.34
N ILE A 150 -0.34 -7.01 9.85
CA ILE A 150 -1.50 -6.39 9.21
C ILE A 150 -2.25 -5.59 10.26
N ASN A 151 -2.42 -4.29 10.04
CA ASN A 151 -3.21 -3.43 10.90
C ASN A 151 -4.69 -3.49 10.54
N LYS A 152 -5.52 -3.13 11.50
CA LYS A 152 -6.96 -3.01 11.29
C LYS A 152 -7.25 -1.94 10.23
N GLY A 153 -7.98 -2.32 9.19
CA GLY A 153 -8.36 -1.44 8.09
C GLY A 153 -7.32 -1.34 6.96
N ASP A 154 -6.23 -2.08 7.06
CA ASP A 154 -5.26 -2.19 5.97
C ASP A 154 -5.89 -2.89 4.75
N ILE A 155 -5.50 -2.44 3.56
CA ILE A 155 -5.79 -3.13 2.31
C ILE A 155 -4.71 -4.18 2.10
N VAL A 156 -5.13 -5.43 1.94
CA VAL A 156 -4.23 -6.57 1.83
C VAL A 156 -4.33 -7.19 0.44
N PHE A 157 -3.18 -7.48 -0.15
CA PHE A 157 -3.11 -8.26 -1.39
C PHE A 157 -2.95 -9.74 -1.06
N VAL A 158 -3.78 -10.55 -1.69
CA VAL A 158 -3.69 -12.01 -1.65
C VAL A 158 -3.46 -12.59 -3.04
N ASP A 159 -2.68 -13.68 -3.08
CA ASP A 159 -2.49 -14.53 -4.25
C ASP A 159 -3.57 -15.61 -4.26
N THR A 160 -4.62 -15.42 -5.07
CA THR A 160 -5.75 -16.34 -5.19
C THR A 160 -5.41 -17.58 -6.02
N LYS A 161 -4.26 -17.61 -6.70
CA LYS A 161 -3.75 -18.84 -7.33
C LYS A 161 -3.15 -19.82 -6.33
N VAL A 162 -2.80 -19.34 -5.13
CA VAL A 162 -2.36 -20.18 -4.03
C VAL A 162 -3.56 -20.51 -3.16
N ASN A 163 -4.37 -21.45 -3.64
CA ASN A 163 -5.62 -21.90 -3.02
C ASN A 163 -5.47 -23.23 -2.25
N TYR A 164 -4.25 -23.57 -1.86
CA TYR A 164 -3.91 -24.72 -1.03
C TYR A 164 -2.71 -24.40 -0.12
N TYR A 165 -2.48 -25.21 0.90
CA TYR A 165 -1.36 -25.00 1.81
C TYR A 165 -0.04 -25.33 1.12
N THR A 166 0.85 -24.34 1.01
CA THR A 166 2.18 -24.50 0.37
C THR A 166 3.33 -24.36 1.39
N GLY A 167 3.07 -24.64 2.66
CA GLY A 167 4.03 -24.38 3.75
C GLY A 167 3.66 -23.18 4.61
N GLU A 168 4.55 -22.83 5.54
CA GLU A 168 4.31 -21.74 6.48
C GLU A 168 4.05 -20.41 5.76
N GLY A 169 3.11 -19.64 6.28
CA GLY A 169 2.81 -18.30 5.77
C GLY A 169 1.46 -17.79 6.25
N VAL A 170 1.14 -16.56 5.88
CA VAL A 170 -0.19 -15.98 6.16
C VAL A 170 -1.14 -16.35 5.03
N TYR A 171 -2.31 -16.86 5.38
CA TYR A 171 -3.34 -17.29 4.44
C TYR A 171 -4.67 -16.66 4.81
N PHE A 172 -5.46 -16.35 3.77
CA PHE A 172 -6.87 -16.07 3.90
C PHE A 172 -7.66 -17.33 3.55
N PHE A 173 -8.46 -17.82 4.48
CA PHE A 173 -9.16 -19.10 4.35
C PHE A 173 -10.50 -19.10 5.08
N LEU A 174 -11.37 -20.01 4.67
CA LEU A 174 -12.65 -20.26 5.30
C LEU A 174 -12.60 -21.57 6.06
N LEU A 175 -13.17 -21.59 7.26
CA LEU A 175 -13.28 -22.80 8.07
C LEU A 175 -14.54 -22.71 8.93
N ASN A 176 -15.34 -23.77 8.96
CA ASN A 176 -16.58 -23.84 9.74
C ASN A 176 -17.52 -22.63 9.54
N GLY A 177 -17.60 -22.10 8.32
CA GLY A 177 -18.45 -20.96 7.98
C GLY A 177 -17.87 -19.58 8.33
N GLY A 178 -16.71 -19.51 9.00
CA GLY A 178 -16.02 -18.25 9.29
C GLY A 178 -14.87 -17.95 8.33
N ALA A 179 -14.64 -16.67 8.06
CA ALA A 179 -13.47 -16.19 7.31
C ALA A 179 -12.31 -15.81 8.25
N TYR A 180 -11.10 -16.28 7.93
CA TYR A 180 -9.90 -16.11 8.74
C TYR A 180 -8.72 -15.62 7.90
N ILE A 181 -7.96 -14.67 8.46
CA ILE A 181 -6.59 -14.41 8.03
C ILE A 181 -5.64 -14.71 9.17
N LYS A 182 -4.82 -15.75 9.02
CA LYS A 182 -3.90 -16.24 10.06
C LYS A 182 -2.61 -16.76 9.45
N ARG A 183 -1.56 -16.85 10.25
CA ARG A 183 -0.34 -17.55 9.88
C ARG A 183 -0.53 -19.04 10.12
N LEU A 184 -0.55 -19.83 9.05
CA LEU A 184 -0.69 -21.28 9.12
C LEU A 184 0.68 -21.94 9.21
N MET A 185 0.80 -22.92 10.11
CA MET A 185 1.98 -23.77 10.28
C MET A 185 1.55 -25.21 10.49
N LYS A 186 2.04 -26.16 9.67
CA LYS A 186 1.84 -27.59 9.93
C LYS A 186 2.87 -28.09 10.94
N LEU A 187 2.40 -28.64 12.06
CA LEU A 187 3.24 -29.21 13.11
C LEU A 187 3.70 -30.62 12.72
N PRO A 188 4.82 -31.13 13.28
CA PRO A 188 5.29 -32.50 13.04
C PRO A 188 4.28 -33.59 13.43
N THR A 189 3.34 -33.26 14.32
CA THR A 189 2.23 -34.15 14.73
C THR A 189 1.16 -34.32 13.65
N GLY A 190 1.20 -33.55 12.56
CA GLY A 190 0.21 -33.54 11.48
C GLY A 190 -0.89 -32.48 11.63
N VAL A 191 -1.03 -31.89 12.81
CA VAL A 191 -1.99 -30.81 13.10
C VAL A 191 -1.51 -29.48 12.50
N TYR A 192 -2.44 -28.64 12.06
CA TYR A 192 -2.16 -27.28 11.63
C TYR A 192 -2.40 -26.31 12.78
N ARG A 193 -1.51 -25.34 12.97
CA ARG A 193 -1.71 -24.23 13.90
C ARG A 193 -2.01 -22.96 13.13
N ALA A 194 -3.10 -22.29 13.49
CA ALA A 194 -3.44 -20.96 13.04
C ALA A 194 -2.98 -19.94 14.10
N ILE A 195 -1.93 -19.20 13.75
CA ILE A 195 -1.25 -18.27 14.62
C ILE A 195 -1.77 -16.85 14.38
N SER A 196 -2.04 -16.14 15.47
CA SER A 196 -2.30 -14.70 15.46
C SER A 196 -0.97 -13.97 15.70
N ASP A 197 -0.55 -13.12 14.75
CA ASP A 197 0.69 -12.35 14.95
C ASP A 197 0.55 -11.35 16.12
N ASN A 198 -0.69 -11.01 16.50
CA ASN A 198 -1.00 -10.25 17.71
C ASN A 198 -1.19 -11.21 18.90
N SER A 199 -0.26 -11.21 19.84
CA SER A 199 -0.25 -12.10 21.02
C SER A 199 -1.40 -11.91 22.00
N VAL A 200 -2.19 -10.85 21.88
CA VAL A 200 -3.45 -10.68 22.63
C VAL A 200 -4.49 -11.71 22.20
N TYR A 201 -4.42 -12.16 20.95
CA TYR A 201 -5.31 -13.16 20.39
C TYR A 201 -4.67 -14.54 20.49
N PRO A 202 -5.34 -15.52 21.10
CA PRO A 202 -4.78 -16.86 21.22
C PRO A 202 -4.71 -17.54 19.84
N ASP A 203 -3.68 -18.36 19.68
CA ASP A 203 -3.57 -19.30 18.58
C ASP A 203 -4.58 -20.45 18.76
N PHE A 204 -4.92 -21.12 17.66
CA PHE A 204 -5.74 -22.33 17.72
C PHE A 204 -5.22 -23.41 16.78
N ASP A 205 -5.44 -24.66 17.19
CA ASP A 205 -5.06 -25.84 16.44
C ASP A 205 -6.25 -26.32 15.59
N ILE A 206 -5.94 -26.78 14.38
CA ILE A 206 -6.86 -27.34 13.39
C ILE A 206 -6.35 -28.75 13.10
N SER A 207 -7.14 -29.77 13.42
CA SER A 207 -6.79 -31.16 13.09
C SER A 207 -6.65 -31.33 11.58
N ASP A 208 -5.90 -32.34 11.14
CA ASP A 208 -5.72 -32.65 9.71
C ASP A 208 -7.10 -32.87 9.02
N GLU A 209 -7.98 -33.65 9.66
CA GLU A 209 -9.37 -33.88 9.19
C GLU A 209 -10.21 -32.60 9.09
N LEU A 210 -10.07 -31.68 10.06
CA LEU A 210 -10.80 -30.42 10.03
C LEU A 210 -10.21 -29.49 8.97
N PHE A 211 -8.89 -29.51 8.78
CA PHE A 211 -8.20 -28.71 7.77
C PHE A 211 -8.59 -29.11 6.35
N ASP A 212 -8.91 -30.39 6.10
CA ASP A 212 -9.45 -30.85 4.81
C ASP A 212 -10.79 -30.19 4.44
N THR A 213 -11.52 -29.66 5.42
CA THR A 213 -12.75 -28.88 5.19
C THR A 213 -12.47 -27.39 4.96
N ALA A 214 -11.24 -26.94 5.19
CA ALA A 214 -10.87 -25.55 5.00
C ALA A 214 -10.80 -25.20 3.52
N VAL A 215 -11.30 -24.03 3.16
CA VAL A 215 -11.16 -23.49 1.81
C VAL A 215 -10.12 -22.38 1.85
N ILE A 216 -8.92 -22.64 1.35
CA ILE A 216 -7.90 -21.59 1.21
C ILE A 216 -8.26 -20.73 0.02
N ILE A 217 -8.51 -19.46 0.30
CA ILE A 217 -8.92 -18.47 -0.70
C ILE A 217 -7.69 -17.85 -1.36
N GLY A 218 -6.63 -17.62 -0.59
CA GLY A 218 -5.38 -17.10 -1.11
C GLY A 218 -4.28 -16.98 -0.07
N LYS A 219 -3.05 -16.80 -0.55
CA LYS A 219 -1.89 -16.55 0.31
C LYS A 219 -1.59 -15.06 0.37
N PHE A 220 -1.32 -14.54 1.56
CA PHE A 220 -0.90 -13.14 1.75
C PHE A 220 0.34 -12.80 0.93
N ILE A 221 0.32 -11.65 0.25
CA ILE A 221 1.45 -11.10 -0.48
C ILE A 221 2.05 -9.92 0.29
N LYS A 222 1.24 -8.87 0.49
CA LYS A 222 1.68 -7.60 1.09
C LYS A 222 0.49 -6.80 1.61
N VAL A 223 0.76 -5.89 2.54
CA VAL A 223 -0.13 -4.79 2.92
C VAL A 223 0.18 -3.57 2.04
N LEU A 224 -0.86 -2.86 1.62
CA LEU A 224 -0.73 -1.51 1.07
C LEU A 224 -0.78 -0.48 2.21
N PRO A 225 0.32 0.20 2.56
CA PRO A 225 0.32 1.20 3.62
C PRO A 225 -0.22 2.52 3.06
N ILE A 226 -1.52 2.58 2.83
CA ILE A 226 -2.20 3.78 2.32
C ILE A 226 -3.33 4.12 3.27
N ASN A 227 -3.36 5.37 3.75
CA ASN A 227 -4.54 5.87 4.42
C ASN A 227 -5.62 6.10 3.36
N PRO A 228 -6.88 5.72 3.56
CA PRO A 228 -7.96 6.00 2.60
C PRO A 228 -8.12 7.49 2.24
N LYS A 229 -7.51 8.40 3.02
CA LYS A 229 -7.45 9.85 2.74
C LYS A 229 -6.34 10.26 1.76
N ASP A 230 -5.39 9.37 1.50
CA ASP A 230 -4.24 9.59 0.62
C ASP A 230 -4.53 9.11 -0.82
N LEU A 231 -5.73 8.59 -1.07
CA LEU A 231 -6.28 8.21 -2.38
C LEU A 231 -7.32 9.22 -2.86
#